data_AF-A0A1I0U8Z7-F1
#
_entry.id   AF-A0A1I0U8Z7-F1
#
_cell.length_a   1.000
_cell.length_b   1.000
_cell.length_c   1.000
_cell.angle_alpha   90.00
_cell.angle_beta   90.00
_cell.angle_gamma   90.00
#
_symmetry.space_group_name_H-M   'P 1'
#
loop_
_entity.id
_entity.type
_entity.pdbx_description
1 polymer ?
#
loop_
_entity_poly.entity_id
_entity_poly.type
_entity_poly.pdbx_seq_one_letter_code
_entity_poly.pdbx_strand_id
1 'polypeptide(L)' 'MQYLDLKMDFMFKQLFGHPSRKSITMAFLNALLHRTGDDRIIDVQFENTELTKETEDGKTGRLD' A
#
# COMPACT_ATOMS: atom_id res chain seq x y z
N MET A 1 -11.70 -6.50 -18.14
CA MET A 1 -10.50 -6.31 -17.29
C MET A 1 -10.51 -4.89 -16.80
N GLN A 2 -10.49 -4.71 -15.48
CA GLN A 2 -10.64 -3.42 -14.81
C GLN A 2 -9.38 -2.58 -15.02
N TYR A 3 -9.51 -1.44 -15.72
CA TYR A 3 -8.44 -0.44 -15.78
C TYR A 3 -8.27 0.15 -14.37
N LEU A 4 -7.20 -0.24 -13.68
CA LEU A 4 -6.71 0.53 -12.55
C LEU A 4 -6.15 1.82 -13.13
N ASP A 5 -6.92 2.90 -12.98
CA ASP A 5 -6.49 4.22 -13.39
C ASP A 5 -5.20 4.58 -12.64
N LEU A 6 -4.12 4.85 -13.38
CA LEU A 6 -2.79 5.09 -12.80
C LEU A 6 -2.80 6.25 -11.80
N LYS A 7 -3.65 7.24 -12.04
CA LYS A 7 -3.85 8.36 -11.13
C LYS A 7 -4.57 7.89 -9.87
N MET A 8 -5.57 7.02 -9.96
CA MET A 8 -6.15 6.39 -8.77
C MET A 8 -5.12 5.60 -7.97
N ASP A 9 -4.30 4.75 -8.60
CA ASP A 9 -3.24 4.00 -7.91
C ASP A 9 -2.24 4.92 -7.17
N PHE A 10 -1.79 5.97 -7.87
CA PHE A 10 -0.89 6.97 -7.28
C PHE A 10 -1.52 7.67 -6.07
N MET A 11 -2.78 8.09 -6.18
CA MET A 11 -3.48 8.75 -5.07
C MET A 11 -3.71 7.80 -3.90
N PHE A 12 -3.97 6.51 -4.15
CA PHE A 12 -4.07 5.49 -3.11
C PHE A 12 -2.73 5.32 -2.37
N LYS A 13 -1.62 5.20 -3.08
CA LYS A 13 -0.28 5.14 -2.47
C LYS A 13 0.04 6.39 -1.67
N GLN A 14 -0.28 7.57 -2.21
CA GLN A 14 -0.03 8.83 -1.51
C GLN A 14 -0.89 8.94 -0.24
N LEU A 15 -2.13 8.47 -0.26
CA LEU A 15 -3.06 8.56 0.86
C LEU A 15 -2.79 7.52 1.94
N PHE A 16 -2.47 6.28 1.54
CA PHE A 16 -2.40 5.15 2.45
C PHE A 16 -1.01 4.56 2.62
N GLY A 17 -0.09 4.74 1.67
CA GLY A 17 1.21 4.06 1.62
C GLY A 17 2.37 4.77 2.34
N HIS A 18 2.14 5.94 2.94
CA HIS A 18 3.20 6.65 3.68
C HIS A 18 3.04 6.47 5.20
N PRO A 19 4.13 6.12 5.94
CA PRO A 19 4.14 6.09 7.41
C PRO A 19 3.56 7.34 8.11
N SER A 20 3.74 8.54 7.53
CA SER A 20 3.15 9.78 8.05
C SER A 20 1.62 9.76 8.08
N ARG A 21 0.99 8.85 7.32
CA ARG A 21 -0.46 8.72 7.16
C ARG A 21 -1.04 7.48 7.85
N LYS A 22 -0.30 6.82 8.76
CA LYS A 22 -0.79 5.66 9.54
C LYS A 22 -2.19 5.89 10.13
N SER A 23 -2.44 7.05 10.73
CA SER A 23 -3.72 7.35 11.37
C SER A 23 -4.92 7.25 10.43
N ILE A 24 -4.81 7.82 9.22
CA ILE A 24 -5.90 7.75 8.24
C ILE A 24 -6.05 6.35 7.65
N THR A 25 -4.95 5.64 7.42
CA THR A 25 -4.97 4.23 6.99
C THR A 25 -5.66 3.35 8.04
N MET A 26 -5.32 3.50 9.31
CA MET A 26 -5.95 2.75 10.40
C MET A 26 -7.43 3.09 10.57
N ALA A 27 -7.79 4.37 10.48
CA ALA A 27 -9.20 4.78 10.54
C ALA A 27 -10.01 4.17 9.39
N PHE A 28 -9.47 4.22 8.17
CA PHE A 28 -10.08 3.62 6.99
C PHE A 28 -10.25 2.10 7.14
N LEU A 29 -9.20 1.38 7.54
CA LEU A 29 -9.25 -0.08 7.70
C LEU A 29 -10.23 -0.50 8.82
N ASN A 30 -10.23 0.21 9.95
CA ASN A 30 -11.21 -0.06 11.01
C ASN A 30 -12.64 0.15 10.53
N ALA A 31 -12.90 1.21 9.75
CA ALA A 31 -14.22 1.46 9.17
C ALA A 31 -14.59 0.41 8.11
N LEU A 32 -13.67 0.06 7.21
CA LEU A 32 -13.90 -0.90 6.14
C LEU A 32 -14.16 -2.32 6.66
N LEU A 33 -13.46 -2.71 7.72
CA LEU A 33 -13.56 -4.05 8.33
C LEU A 33 -14.57 -4.09 9.50
N HIS A 34 -15.27 -2.99 9.78
CA HIS A 34 -16.18 -2.82 10.92
C HIS A 34 -15.55 -3.19 12.29
N ARG A 35 -14.24 -2.96 12.45
CA ARG A 35 -13.54 -3.23 13.71
C ARG A 35 -13.80 -2.11 14.72
N THR A 36 -14.27 -2.48 15.91
CA THR A 36 -14.67 -1.55 16.97
C THR A 36 -14.24 -2.04 18.35
N GLY A 37 -14.22 -1.15 19.35
CA GLY A 37 -13.77 -1.47 20.71
C GLY A 37 -12.34 -2.01 20.74
N ASP A 38 -12.14 -3.11 21.47
CA ASP A 38 -10.84 -3.79 21.61
C ASP A 38 -10.34 -4.46 20.32
N ASP A 39 -11.20 -4.71 19.32
CA ASP A 39 -10.78 -5.32 18.05
C ASP A 39 -10.12 -4.31 17.09
N ARG A 40 -10.06 -3.02 17.46
CA ARG A 40 -9.52 -1.98 16.59
C ARG A 40 -8.05 -2.22 16.26
N ILE A 41 -7.71 -1.97 15.00
CA ILE A 41 -6.34 -1.86 14.52
C ILE A 41 -5.72 -0.61 15.14
N ILE A 42 -4.68 -0.81 15.96
CA ILE A 42 -3.92 0.24 16.67
C ILE A 42 -2.55 0.55 16.06
N ASP A 43 -2.03 -0.33 15.21
CA ASP A 43 -0.80 -0.10 14.44
C ASP A 43 -0.86 -0.83 13.10
N VAL A 44 -0.15 -0.27 12.11
CA VAL A 44 0.07 -0.88 10.80
C VAL A 44 1.51 -0.64 10.40
N GLN A 45 2.14 -1.62 9.76
CA GLN A 45 3.47 -1.48 9.17
C GLN A 45 3.34 -1.50 7.65
N PHE A 46 4.09 -0.62 6.99
CA PHE A 46 4.13 -0.56 5.54
C PHE A 46 5.35 -1.32 5.06
N GLU A 47 5.13 -2.48 4.47
CA GLU A 47 6.20 -3.16 3.75
C GLU A 47 6.45 -2.45 2.41
N ASN A 48 7.71 -2.19 2.13
CA ASN A 48 8.14 -1.52 0.90
C ASN A 48 8.14 -2.55 -0.25
N THR A 49 6.96 -2.86 -0.78
CA THR A 49 6.80 -3.82 -1.88
C THR A 49 7.29 -3.29 -3.23
N GLU A 50 7.71 -2.02 -3.31
CA GLU A 50 8.26 -1.42 -4.54
C GLU A 50 9.57 -2.10 -4.97
N LEU A 51 10.33 -2.73 -4.05
CA LEU A 51 11.47 -3.59 -4.39
C LEU A 51 11.06 -5.03 -4.80
N THR A 52 9.84 -5.47 -4.50
CA THR A 52 9.34 -6.81 -4.84
C THR A 52 8.52 -6.79 -6.14
N LYS A 53 8.92 -5.93 -7.09
CA LYS A 53 8.88 -6.32 -8.49
C LYS A 53 10.27 -6.85 -8.86
N GLU A 54 10.68 -7.93 -8.22
CA GLU A 54 11.54 -8.89 -8.92
C GLU A 54 10.70 -9.37 -10.09
N THR A 55 10.91 -8.74 -11.24
CA THR A 55 10.42 -9.23 -12.51
C THR A 55 10.86 -10.68 -12.61
N GLU A 56 9.91 -11.59 -12.84
CA GLU A 56 10.19 -13.01 -13.12
C GLU A 56 11.07 -13.22 -14.38
N ASP A 57 11.55 -12.14 -15.02
CA ASP A 57 12.62 -12.15 -16.02
C ASP A 57 13.84 -11.40 -15.47
N GLY A 58 14.70 -12.13 -14.76
CA GLY A 58 16.00 -11.68 -14.30
C GLY A 58 16.96 -11.42 -15.47
N LYS A 59 16.90 -10.21 -16.04
CA LYS A 59 18.00 -9.66 -16.85
C LYS A 59 18.36 -8.27 -16.37
N THR A 60 19.30 -8.26 -15.43
CA THR A 60 20.16 -7.12 -15.14
C THR A 60 21.00 -6.83 -16.38
N GLY A 61 20.44 -6.06 -17.32
CA GLY A 61 21.20 -5.47 -18.42
C GLY A 61 22.18 -4.44 -17.85
N ARG A 62 23.40 -4.87 -17.50
CA ARG A 62 24.55 -3.97 -17.46
C ARG A 62 24.69 -3.37 -18.85
N LEU A 63 24.46 -2.08 -18.96
CA LEU A 63 24.90 -1.31 -20.11
C LEU A 63 26.40 -1.10 -19.94
N ASP A 64 27.16 -1.50 -20.96
CA ASP A 64 28.58 -1.17 -21.15
C ASP A 64 28.78 0.36 -21.17
#